data_AF-A0A1H5J2V7-F1
#
_entry.id   AF-A0A1H5J2V7-F1
#
_cell.length_a   1.000
_cell.length_b   1.000
_cell.length_c   1.000
_cell.angle_alpha   90.00
_cell.angle_beta   90.00
_cell.angle_gamma   90.00
#
_symmetry.space_group_name_H-M   'P 1'
#
loop_
_entity.id
_entity.type
_entity.pdbx_description
1 polymer ?
#
loop_
_entity_poly.entity_id
_entity_poly.type
_entity_poly.pdbx_seq_one_letter_code
_entity_poly.pdbx_strand_id
1 'polypeptide(L)'
;MDKDGLLQRLNEVAAELGLQAISKRVLSDWIDEGLIGGAKPHGQRRGLNPRWEYGADAIDRGAVLLESRSAGATRFAEYRLCLWVRGFDLPWKTIRAALLSEFRRILKRGRRASTFQYDHRDNRNPSEKEMSANSKRMGDLDERLEALQFDLSPQSMLHVASLLTWGTGERERLPEIAQKAFPPGLLGSSDEIEASGEELLRQVNEADLENARLRHIGHVSSLIWAPVIFALMGVHDNSLLVAFNAAAFSLMRPEWLVHNLASLTISAYRERVSSIEQTKPKGPAGDDPSGGG
;
A
#
# COMPACT_ATOMS: atom_id res chain seq x y z
N MET A 1 4.90 -22.03 -24.96
CA MET A 1 5.24 -20.79 -25.72
C MET A 1 6.70 -20.44 -25.49
N ASP A 2 7.47 -20.10 -26.52
CA ASP A 2 8.87 -19.68 -26.35
C ASP A 2 8.99 -18.23 -25.83
N LYS A 3 10.22 -17.74 -25.64
CA LYS A 3 10.47 -16.39 -25.11
C LYS A 3 10.00 -15.28 -26.06
N ASP A 4 10.13 -15.50 -27.37
CA ASP A 4 9.76 -14.51 -28.37
C ASP A 4 8.23 -14.42 -28.52
N GLY A 5 7.52 -15.54 -28.43
CA GLY A 5 6.06 -15.57 -28.32
C GLY A 5 5.54 -14.90 -27.04
N LEU A 6 6.20 -15.12 -25.90
CA LEU A 6 5.87 -14.39 -24.66
C LEU A 6 6.04 -12.88 -24.85
N LEU A 7 7.16 -12.46 -25.42
CA LEU A 7 7.43 -11.05 -25.68
C LEU A 7 6.39 -10.44 -26.61
N GLN A 8 6.03 -11.13 -27.69
CA GLN A 8 4.99 -10.68 -28.61
C GLN A 8 3.67 -10.48 -27.88
N ARG A 9 3.23 -11.48 -27.09
CA ARG A 9 1.97 -11.40 -26.36
C ARG A 9 1.95 -10.26 -25.34
N LEU A 10 3.05 -10.04 -24.63
CA LEU A 10 3.17 -8.91 -23.70
C LEU A 10 3.20 -7.56 -24.41
N ASN A 11 3.76 -7.47 -25.62
CA ASN A 11 3.72 -6.25 -26.42
C ASN A 11 2.32 -5.93 -26.97
N GLU A 12 1.49 -6.94 -27.23
CA GLU A 12 0.07 -6.74 -27.55
C GLU A 12 -0.66 -6.11 -26.35
N VAL A 13 -0.47 -6.68 -25.15
CA VAL A 13 -1.04 -6.12 -23.90
C VAL A 13 -0.50 -4.71 -23.63
N ALA A 14 0.79 -4.46 -23.86
CA ALA A 14 1.39 -3.13 -23.70
C ALA A 14 0.73 -2.11 -24.64
N ALA A 15 0.45 -2.49 -25.89
CA ALA A 15 -0.20 -1.63 -26.87
C ALA A 15 -1.65 -1.29 -26.45
N GLU A 16 -2.41 -2.27 -25.94
CA GLU A 16 -3.76 -2.05 -25.40
C GLU A 16 -3.78 -1.06 -24.22
N LEU A 17 -2.72 -1.07 -23.40
CA LEU A 17 -2.53 -0.14 -22.29
C LEU A 17 -1.91 1.21 -22.69
N GLY A 18 -1.67 1.44 -23.98
CA GLY A 18 -1.02 2.67 -24.48
C GLY A 18 0.45 2.81 -24.07
N LEU A 19 1.13 1.71 -23.76
CA LEU A 19 2.53 1.68 -23.36
C LEU A 19 3.44 1.41 -24.56
N GLN A 20 4.70 1.84 -24.43
CA GLN A 20 5.75 1.42 -25.37
C GLN A 20 6.01 -0.08 -25.26
N ALA A 21 6.28 -0.70 -26.41
CA ALA A 21 6.71 -2.09 -26.48
C ALA A 21 7.92 -2.35 -25.58
N ILE A 22 7.87 -3.44 -24.82
CA ILE A 22 8.98 -3.92 -24.01
C ILE A 22 10.04 -4.58 -24.91
N SER A 23 11.30 -4.42 -24.53
CA SER A 23 12.43 -5.03 -25.23
C SER A 23 12.71 -6.44 -24.70
N LYS A 24 13.44 -7.25 -25.48
CA LYS A 24 13.95 -8.56 -25.02
C LYS A 24 14.73 -8.45 -23.71
N ARG A 25 15.44 -7.33 -23.50
CA ARG A 25 16.20 -7.05 -22.28
C ARG A 25 15.28 -6.84 -21.07
N VAL A 26 14.26 -6.00 -21.19
CA VAL A 26 13.29 -5.77 -20.09
C VAL A 26 12.62 -7.08 -19.67
N LEU A 27 12.26 -7.94 -20.65
CA LEU A 27 11.72 -9.26 -20.36
C LEU A 27 12.74 -10.17 -19.63
N SER A 28 14.02 -10.16 -20.04
CA SER A 28 15.08 -10.87 -19.30
C SER A 28 15.18 -10.36 -17.87
N ASP A 29 15.23 -9.05 -17.66
CA ASP A 29 15.36 -8.46 -16.34
C ASP A 29 14.18 -8.88 -15.43
N TRP A 30 12.95 -8.94 -15.97
CA TRP A 30 11.79 -9.44 -15.22
C TRP A 30 11.87 -10.92 -14.84
N ILE A 31 12.47 -11.76 -15.70
CA ILE A 31 12.70 -13.17 -15.41
C ILE A 31 13.80 -13.33 -14.36
N ASP A 32 14.91 -12.62 -14.54
CA ASP A 32 16.09 -12.67 -13.65
C ASP A 32 15.75 -12.17 -12.24
N GLU A 33 14.88 -11.15 -12.14
CA GLU A 33 14.37 -10.61 -10.87
C GLU A 33 13.25 -11.46 -10.24
N GLY A 34 12.84 -12.54 -10.90
CA GLY A 34 11.81 -13.48 -10.44
C GLY A 34 10.39 -12.90 -10.46
N LEU A 35 10.13 -11.86 -11.25
CA LEU A 35 8.79 -11.28 -11.42
C LEU A 35 7.94 -12.16 -12.35
N ILE A 36 8.57 -12.71 -13.39
CA ILE A 36 7.99 -13.69 -14.30
C ILE A 36 8.68 -15.04 -14.06
N GLY A 37 7.89 -16.10 -13.96
CA GLY A 37 8.43 -17.46 -13.83
C GLY A 37 9.30 -17.83 -15.03
N GLY A 38 10.45 -18.44 -14.76
CA GLY A 38 11.33 -18.96 -15.82
C GLY A 38 10.64 -20.02 -16.68
N ALA A 39 11.16 -20.20 -17.90
CA ALA A 39 10.67 -21.26 -18.79
C ALA A 39 10.79 -22.64 -18.14
N LYS A 40 9.79 -23.50 -18.35
CA LYS A 40 9.80 -24.88 -17.87
C LYS A 40 10.11 -25.81 -19.06
N PRO A 41 10.84 -26.91 -18.83
CA PRO A 41 11.13 -27.86 -19.90
C PRO A 41 9.85 -28.63 -20.28
N HIS A 42 9.55 -28.67 -21.57
CA HIS A 42 8.45 -29.43 -22.17
C HIS A 42 8.99 -30.55 -23.05
N GLY A 43 8.46 -31.76 -22.85
CA GLY A 43 8.87 -32.98 -23.55
C GLY A 43 10.22 -33.52 -23.09
N GLN A 44 10.21 -34.58 -22.28
CA GLN A 44 11.42 -35.33 -21.93
C GLN A 44 11.51 -36.58 -22.83
N ARG A 45 12.14 -36.46 -24.00
CA ARG A 45 12.57 -37.63 -24.78
C ARG A 45 14.09 -37.76 -24.68
N ARG A 46 14.57 -38.98 -24.38
CA ARG A 46 15.99 -39.29 -24.24
C ARG A 46 16.73 -38.95 -25.54
N GLY A 47 17.73 -38.07 -25.47
CA GLY A 47 18.56 -37.66 -26.61
C GLY A 47 18.11 -36.40 -27.36
N LEU A 48 17.03 -35.73 -26.94
CA LEU A 48 16.62 -34.43 -27.51
C LEU A 48 16.70 -33.33 -26.44
N ASN A 49 17.17 -32.15 -26.83
CA ASN A 49 17.13 -30.97 -25.95
C ASN A 49 15.67 -30.63 -25.64
N PRO A 50 15.31 -30.40 -24.36
CA PRO A 50 13.94 -30.03 -24.01
C PRO A 50 13.57 -28.69 -24.63
N ARG A 51 12.30 -28.54 -25.03
CA ARG A 51 11.77 -27.24 -25.44
C ARG A 51 11.48 -26.44 -24.17
N TRP A 52 12.05 -25.25 -24.07
CA TRP A 52 11.82 -24.37 -22.92
C TRP A 52 10.61 -23.49 -23.21
N GLU A 53 9.56 -23.66 -22.40
CA GLU A 53 8.28 -22.99 -22.63
C GLU A 53 7.80 -22.23 -21.40
N TYR A 54 7.28 -21.03 -21.63
CA TYR A 54 6.53 -20.24 -20.66
C TYR A 54 5.06 -20.67 -20.69
N GLY A 55 4.47 -20.77 -19.50
CA GLY A 55 3.05 -21.07 -19.29
C GLY A 55 2.18 -19.82 -19.19
N ALA A 56 0.87 -20.01 -19.00
CA ALA A 56 -0.10 -18.91 -18.85
C ALA A 56 0.24 -17.95 -17.69
N ASP A 57 0.72 -18.48 -16.56
CA ASP A 57 1.17 -17.68 -15.41
C ASP A 57 2.21 -16.60 -15.78
N ALA A 58 3.09 -16.85 -16.76
CA ALA A 58 4.06 -15.86 -17.21
C ALA A 58 3.41 -14.68 -17.95
N ILE A 59 2.34 -14.96 -18.71
CA ILE A 59 1.54 -13.93 -19.39
C ILE A 59 0.78 -13.12 -18.34
N ASP A 60 0.11 -13.78 -17.39
CA ASP A 60 -0.71 -13.13 -16.38
C ASP A 60 0.14 -12.22 -15.47
N ARG A 61 1.31 -12.70 -15.03
CA ARG A 61 2.29 -11.89 -14.30
C ARG A 61 2.75 -10.69 -15.13
N GLY A 62 3.14 -10.92 -16.38
CA GLY A 62 3.58 -9.84 -17.28
C GLY A 62 2.51 -8.79 -17.55
N ALA A 63 1.24 -9.19 -17.66
CA ALA A 63 0.11 -8.27 -17.78
C ALA A 63 -0.04 -7.38 -16.54
N VAL A 64 0.04 -7.96 -15.33
CA VAL A 64 0.03 -7.18 -14.08
C VAL A 64 1.21 -6.22 -13.97
N LEU A 65 2.40 -6.60 -14.45
CA LEU A 65 3.56 -5.70 -14.50
C LEU A 65 3.31 -4.50 -15.43
N LEU A 66 2.68 -4.72 -16.59
CA LEU A 66 2.33 -3.67 -17.54
C LEU A 66 1.22 -2.76 -16.99
N GLU A 67 0.17 -3.32 -16.37
CA GLU A 67 -0.86 -2.53 -15.67
C GLU A 67 -0.25 -1.67 -14.55
N SER A 68 0.67 -2.24 -13.79
CA SER A 68 1.37 -1.50 -12.72
C SER A 68 2.20 -0.36 -13.31
N ARG A 69 2.87 -0.62 -14.45
CA ARG A 69 3.67 0.39 -15.16
C ARG A 69 2.80 1.52 -15.72
N SER A 70 1.62 1.22 -16.29
CA SER A 70 0.69 2.27 -16.73
C SER A 70 0.13 3.07 -15.54
N ALA A 71 0.03 2.47 -14.37
CA ALA A 71 -0.29 3.15 -13.11
C ALA A 71 0.90 3.92 -12.48
N GLY A 72 2.06 3.97 -13.14
CA GLY A 72 3.24 4.74 -12.72
C GLY A 72 4.31 3.95 -11.95
N ALA A 73 4.20 2.61 -11.88
CA ALA A 73 5.27 1.79 -11.29
C ALA A 73 6.51 1.82 -12.18
N THR A 74 7.68 1.95 -11.56
CA THR A 74 8.97 2.04 -12.26
C THR A 74 10.03 1.11 -11.70
N ARG A 75 9.82 0.56 -10.49
CA ARG A 75 10.83 -0.28 -9.81
C ARG A 75 10.37 -1.71 -9.60
N PHE A 76 11.34 -2.62 -9.55
CA PHE A 76 11.08 -4.04 -9.26
C PHE A 76 10.43 -4.26 -7.89
N ALA A 77 10.73 -3.44 -6.88
CA ALA A 77 10.06 -3.54 -5.59
C ALA A 77 8.55 -3.22 -5.67
N GLU A 78 8.18 -2.18 -6.42
CA GLU A 78 6.76 -1.83 -6.65
C GLU A 78 6.05 -2.95 -7.40
N TYR A 79 6.68 -3.48 -8.46
CA TYR A 79 6.15 -4.60 -9.23
C TYR A 79 5.93 -5.86 -8.39
N ARG A 80 6.83 -6.19 -7.46
CA ARG A 80 6.66 -7.33 -6.54
C ARG A 80 5.43 -7.15 -5.65
N LEU A 81 5.22 -5.95 -5.11
CA LEU A 81 4.07 -5.66 -4.27
C LEU A 81 2.77 -5.76 -5.07
N CYS A 82 2.74 -5.22 -6.30
CA CYS A 82 1.58 -5.35 -7.19
C CYS A 82 1.25 -6.81 -7.52
N LEU A 83 2.24 -7.62 -7.91
CA LEU A 83 2.06 -9.05 -8.17
C LEU A 83 1.51 -9.78 -6.94
N TRP A 84 2.11 -9.53 -5.77
CA TRP A 84 1.69 -10.17 -4.54
C TRP A 84 0.23 -9.84 -4.19
N VAL A 85 -0.15 -8.56 -4.20
CA VAL A 85 -1.55 -8.16 -3.97
C VAL A 85 -2.51 -8.77 -4.98
N ARG A 86 -2.08 -9.01 -6.23
CA ARG A 86 -2.90 -9.64 -7.28
C ARG A 86 -3.03 -11.15 -7.20
N GLY A 87 -2.51 -11.80 -6.17
CA GLY A 87 -2.69 -13.25 -6.00
C GLY A 87 -1.41 -14.06 -6.20
N PHE A 88 -0.36 -13.49 -6.79
CA PHE A 88 0.82 -14.25 -7.16
C PHE A 88 1.71 -14.58 -5.97
N ASP A 89 2.07 -15.86 -5.85
CA ASP A 89 3.00 -16.32 -4.83
C ASP A 89 4.40 -15.77 -5.10
N LEU A 90 4.95 -15.12 -4.07
CA LEU A 90 6.29 -14.56 -4.03
C LEU A 90 6.87 -14.80 -2.63
N PRO A 91 8.19 -15.05 -2.49
CA PRO A 91 8.78 -15.31 -1.18
C PRO A 91 8.53 -14.14 -0.21
N TRP A 92 7.97 -14.42 0.97
CA TRP A 92 7.64 -13.36 1.95
C TRP A 92 8.83 -12.47 2.31
N LYS A 93 10.06 -13.02 2.31
CA LYS A 93 11.30 -12.26 2.54
C LYS A 93 11.50 -11.16 1.49
N THR A 94 11.19 -11.44 0.22
CA THR A 94 11.32 -10.45 -0.86
C THR A 94 10.20 -9.42 -0.80
N ILE A 95 8.98 -9.82 -0.42
CA ILE A 95 7.86 -8.90 -0.19
C ILE A 95 8.15 -7.93 0.95
N ARG A 96 8.61 -8.44 2.12
CA ARG A 96 9.00 -7.58 3.25
C ARG A 96 10.12 -6.61 2.87
N ALA A 97 11.13 -7.09 2.15
CA ALA A 97 12.24 -6.25 1.68
C ALA A 97 11.77 -5.17 0.69
N ALA A 98 10.88 -5.52 -0.25
CA ALA A 98 10.29 -4.59 -1.20
C ALA A 98 9.44 -3.51 -0.49
N LEU A 99 8.57 -3.94 0.44
CA LEU A 99 7.72 -3.04 1.23
C LEU A 99 8.58 -2.07 2.04
N LEU A 100 9.58 -2.57 2.77
CA LEU A 100 10.47 -1.75 3.56
C LEU A 100 11.27 -0.76 2.70
N SER A 101 11.82 -1.21 1.57
CA SER A 101 12.58 -0.36 0.64
C SER A 101 11.73 0.77 0.06
N GLU A 102 10.51 0.47 -0.39
CA GLU A 102 9.64 1.47 -1.00
C GLU A 102 9.02 2.40 0.06
N PHE A 103 8.66 1.89 1.23
CA PHE A 103 8.17 2.70 2.34
C PHE A 103 9.21 3.73 2.76
N ARG A 104 10.46 3.31 2.96
CA ARG A 104 11.60 4.21 3.20
C ARG A 104 11.72 5.32 2.18
N ARG A 105 11.62 4.96 0.91
CA ARG A 105 11.72 5.95 -0.16
C ARG A 105 10.59 6.95 -0.10
N ILE A 106 9.35 6.49 0.11
CA ILE A 106 8.18 7.37 0.21
C ILE A 106 8.36 8.34 1.39
N LEU A 107 8.79 7.85 2.56
CA LEU A 107 9.09 8.72 3.71
C LEU A 107 10.18 9.76 3.37
N LYS A 108 11.29 9.33 2.76
CA LYS A 108 12.38 10.24 2.34
C LYS A 108 11.92 11.26 1.30
N ARG A 109 11.04 10.88 0.37
CA ARG A 109 10.46 11.79 -0.62
C ARG A 109 9.53 12.79 0.06
N GLY A 110 8.63 12.32 0.93
CA GLY A 110 7.72 13.13 1.71
C GLY A 110 8.45 14.17 2.55
N ARG A 111 9.57 13.80 3.19
CA ARG A 111 10.46 14.72 3.91
C ARG A 111 11.05 15.82 3.02
N ARG A 112 11.50 15.47 1.82
CA ARG A 112 12.06 16.47 0.88
C ARG A 112 11.00 17.42 0.35
N ALA A 113 9.78 16.91 0.15
CA ALA A 113 8.64 17.71 -0.30
C ALA A 113 8.06 18.60 0.81
N SER A 114 8.04 18.10 2.05
CA SER A 114 7.54 18.80 3.23
C SER A 114 8.69 19.43 4.00
N THR A 115 9.00 20.71 3.73
CA THR A 115 9.85 21.52 4.63
C THR A 115 9.20 21.77 6.00
N PHE A 116 7.94 21.36 6.16
CA PHE A 116 7.20 21.45 7.39
C PHE A 116 7.26 20.09 8.12
N GLN A 117 7.93 20.07 9.26
CA GLN A 117 7.80 19.00 10.24
C GLN A 117 6.93 19.57 11.37
N TYR A 118 5.68 19.14 11.45
CA TYR A 118 4.92 19.36 12.68
C TYR A 118 5.53 18.45 13.75
N ASP A 119 6.37 19.02 14.62
CA ASP A 119 6.77 18.35 15.83
C ASP A 119 5.68 18.58 16.88
N HIS A 120 4.96 17.51 17.21
CA HIS A 120 3.95 17.52 18.27
C HIS A 120 4.53 17.83 19.65
N ARG A 121 5.86 17.77 19.82
CA ARG A 121 6.57 18.20 21.03
C ARG A 121 6.62 19.72 21.14
N ASP A 122 6.63 20.42 20.00
CA ASP A 122 6.73 21.88 19.95
C ASP A 122 5.36 22.57 20.07
N ASN A 123 4.25 21.81 19.98
CA ASN A 123 2.88 22.28 20.12
C ASN A 123 2.55 23.55 19.30
N ARG A 124 3.30 23.78 18.22
CA ARG A 124 3.22 25.00 17.42
C ARG A 124 2.27 24.77 16.26
N ASN A 125 1.14 25.48 16.29
CA ASN A 125 0.24 25.52 15.14
C ASN A 125 0.96 26.14 13.93
N PRO A 126 0.75 25.60 12.71
CA PRO A 126 1.29 26.19 11.50
C PRO A 126 0.74 27.62 11.31
N SER A 127 1.59 28.55 10.92
CA SER A 127 1.18 29.89 10.53
C SER A 127 0.39 29.87 9.21
N GLU A 128 -0.45 30.88 8.96
CA GLU A 128 -1.20 31.01 7.70
C GLU A 128 -0.29 31.00 6.46
N LYS A 129 0.90 31.59 6.57
CA LYS A 129 1.90 31.60 5.50
C LYS A 129 2.41 30.19 5.20
N GLU A 130 2.59 29.37 6.22
CA GLU A 130 3.00 27.96 6.08
C GLU A 130 1.88 27.11 5.50
N MET A 131 0.63 27.30 5.97
CA MET A 131 -0.54 26.63 5.39
C MET A 131 -0.71 26.98 3.90
N SER A 132 -0.58 28.25 3.53
CA SER A 132 -0.68 28.72 2.14
C SER A 132 0.44 28.16 1.25
N ALA A 133 1.68 28.13 1.75
CA ALA A 133 2.80 27.54 1.02
C ALA A 133 2.62 26.03 0.79
N ASN A 134 2.06 25.32 1.76
CA ASN A 134 1.79 23.89 1.65
C ASN A 134 0.64 23.60 0.67
N SER A 135 -0.45 24.37 0.73
CA SER A 135 -1.55 24.26 -0.24
C SER A 135 -1.06 24.43 -1.67
N LYS A 136 -0.21 25.43 -1.94
CA LYS A 136 0.40 25.63 -3.28
C LYS A 136 1.33 24.51 -3.73
N ARG A 137 1.95 23.78 -2.79
CA ARG A 137 2.89 22.67 -3.09
C ARG A 137 2.20 21.33 -3.28
N MET A 138 1.03 21.14 -2.67
CA MET A 138 0.21 19.96 -2.92
C MET A 138 -0.29 19.89 -4.37
N GLY A 139 -0.13 20.98 -5.12
CA GLY A 139 -0.62 21.10 -6.50
C GLY A 139 -2.11 21.43 -6.50
N ASP A 140 -2.62 21.71 -7.69
CA ASP A 140 -4.06 21.79 -7.88
C ASP A 140 -4.66 20.39 -7.62
N LEU A 141 -5.90 20.34 -7.10
CA LEU A 141 -6.64 19.08 -6.99
C LEU A 141 -6.64 18.39 -8.36
N ASP A 142 -6.56 17.05 -8.37
CA ASP A 142 -6.73 16.27 -9.60
C ASP A 142 -7.96 16.82 -10.35
N GLU A 143 -7.81 17.18 -11.62
CA GLU A 143 -8.88 17.81 -12.43
C GLU A 143 -10.19 17.01 -12.37
N ARG A 144 -10.10 15.69 -12.13
CA ARG A 144 -11.26 14.80 -11.94
C ARG A 144 -12.00 15.05 -10.62
N LEU A 145 -11.31 15.40 -9.56
CA LEU A 145 -11.89 15.79 -8.27
C LEU A 145 -12.45 17.21 -8.32
N GLU A 146 -11.79 18.11 -9.04
CA GLU A 146 -12.29 19.47 -9.29
C GLU A 146 -13.60 19.45 -10.09
N ALA A 147 -13.68 18.59 -11.12
CA ALA A 147 -14.89 18.37 -11.92
C ALA A 147 -16.06 17.79 -11.12
N LEU A 148 -15.81 17.12 -9.98
CA LEU A 148 -16.84 16.57 -9.11
C LEU A 148 -17.47 17.63 -8.18
N GLN A 149 -17.07 18.91 -8.27
CA GLN A 149 -17.56 20.00 -7.41
C GLN A 149 -17.50 19.64 -5.91
N PHE A 150 -16.45 18.93 -5.50
CA PHE A 150 -16.17 18.75 -4.08
C PHE A 150 -15.75 20.11 -3.50
N ASP A 151 -16.73 20.91 -3.08
CA ASP A 151 -16.53 22.19 -2.41
C ASP A 151 -16.10 21.97 -0.94
N LEU A 152 -14.98 21.26 -0.78
CA LEU A 152 -14.33 21.11 0.51
C LEU A 152 -13.41 22.31 0.67
N SER A 153 -13.79 23.23 1.55
CA SER A 153 -12.93 24.36 1.91
C SER A 153 -11.52 23.86 2.25
N PRO A 154 -10.45 24.64 1.99
CA PRO A 154 -9.09 24.24 2.37
C PRO A 154 -8.97 23.83 3.85
N GLN A 155 -9.75 24.45 4.74
CA GLN A 155 -9.87 24.00 6.13
C GLN A 155 -10.52 22.62 6.27
N SER A 156 -11.56 22.29 5.50
CA SER A 156 -12.21 20.98 5.49
C SER A 156 -11.30 19.90 4.90
N MET A 157 -10.53 20.19 3.85
CA MET A 157 -9.53 19.27 3.32
C MET A 157 -8.38 19.06 4.31
N LEU A 158 -7.87 20.12 4.93
CA LEU A 158 -6.89 20.00 6.02
C LEU A 158 -7.49 19.27 7.22
N HIS A 159 -8.78 19.42 7.51
CA HIS A 159 -9.47 18.73 8.59
C HIS A 159 -9.72 17.27 8.28
N VAL A 160 -10.08 16.90 7.05
CA VAL A 160 -10.24 15.52 6.58
C VAL A 160 -8.89 14.83 6.46
N ALA A 161 -7.89 15.49 5.87
CA ALA A 161 -6.51 15.02 5.90
C ALA A 161 -6.01 14.92 7.35
N SER A 162 -6.37 15.85 8.22
CA SER A 162 -6.09 15.78 9.66
C SER A 162 -6.86 14.70 10.38
N LEU A 163 -8.07 14.38 9.98
CA LEU A 163 -8.87 13.28 10.54
C LEU A 163 -8.32 11.92 10.12
N LEU A 164 -7.99 11.79 8.82
CA LEU A 164 -7.46 10.58 8.21
C LEU A 164 -5.99 10.35 8.59
N THR A 165 -5.24 11.43 8.81
CA THR A 165 -3.82 11.37 9.17
C THR A 165 -3.65 11.46 10.69
N TRP A 166 -4.24 12.45 11.38
CA TRP A 166 -4.01 12.79 12.79
C TRP A 166 -5.18 12.53 13.77
N GLY A 167 -6.40 12.23 13.28
CA GLY A 167 -7.64 12.27 14.08
C GLY A 167 -8.07 13.69 14.48
N THR A 168 -9.34 13.88 14.89
CA THR A 168 -9.80 15.16 15.44
C THR A 168 -8.93 15.52 16.66
N GLY A 169 -8.22 16.64 16.61
CA GLY A 169 -7.11 17.04 17.50
C GLY A 169 -7.35 17.17 19.01
N GLU A 170 -8.20 16.35 19.61
CA GLU A 170 -8.28 16.13 21.05
C GLU A 170 -7.64 14.77 21.38
N ARG A 171 -6.31 14.73 21.57
CA ARG A 171 -5.61 13.50 22.03
C ARG A 171 -6.20 12.94 23.34
N GLU A 172 -6.79 13.80 24.18
CA GLU A 172 -7.50 13.44 25.42
C GLU A 172 -8.93 12.91 25.20
N ARG A 173 -9.51 13.04 24.00
CA ARG A 173 -10.86 12.54 23.66
C ARG A 173 -10.90 11.65 22.43
N LEU A 174 -9.77 11.05 22.03
CA LEU A 174 -9.83 9.99 21.04
C LEU A 174 -10.75 8.90 21.60
N PRO A 175 -11.80 8.50 20.87
CA PRO A 175 -12.45 7.24 21.16
C PRO A 175 -11.35 6.18 21.19
N GLU A 176 -11.38 5.28 22.17
CA GLU A 176 -10.37 4.22 22.34
C GLU A 176 -10.07 3.48 21.01
N ILE A 177 -11.05 3.45 20.11
CA ILE A 177 -11.01 2.91 18.75
C ILE A 177 -10.02 3.67 17.83
N ALA A 178 -9.94 5.01 17.90
CA ALA A 178 -9.05 5.81 17.05
C ALA A 178 -7.59 5.75 17.53
N GLN A 179 -7.34 5.64 18.85
CA GLN A 179 -6.01 5.34 19.39
C GLN A 179 -5.54 3.93 19.01
N LYS A 180 -6.48 2.97 18.94
CA LYS A 180 -6.23 1.61 18.43
C LYS A 180 -6.02 1.60 16.91
N ALA A 181 -6.69 2.47 16.15
CA ALA A 181 -6.63 2.53 14.69
C ALA A 181 -5.38 3.23 14.13
N PHE A 182 -4.84 4.25 14.81
CA PHE A 182 -3.66 5.02 14.38
C PHE A 182 -2.58 5.02 15.46
N PRO A 183 -1.77 3.95 15.54
CA PRO A 183 -0.90 3.75 16.68
C PRO A 183 0.43 4.54 16.54
N PRO A 184 1.13 4.85 17.65
CA PRO A 184 2.28 5.76 17.69
C PRO A 184 3.35 5.39 16.65
N GLY A 185 3.97 6.37 15.98
CA GLY A 185 4.92 6.09 14.90
C GLY A 185 4.33 6.01 13.49
N LEU A 186 3.00 6.04 13.31
CA LEU A 186 2.41 6.61 12.09
C LEU A 186 2.37 8.14 12.16
N LEU A 187 2.39 8.69 13.39
CA LEU A 187 2.24 10.11 13.70
C LEU A 187 3.23 10.48 14.81
N GLY A 188 4.23 11.27 14.45
CA GLY A 188 5.40 11.68 15.22
C GLY A 188 6.24 12.64 14.38
N SER A 189 7.38 13.14 14.89
CA SER A 189 8.34 13.82 13.99
C SER A 189 8.74 12.84 12.87
N SER A 190 9.12 13.33 11.69
CA SER A 190 9.39 12.42 10.57
C SER A 190 10.48 11.38 10.90
N ASP A 191 11.41 11.73 11.80
CA ASP A 191 12.43 10.85 12.38
C ASP A 191 11.86 9.78 13.29
N GLU A 192 10.90 10.12 14.13
CA GLU A 192 10.20 9.16 14.99
C GLU A 192 9.30 8.22 14.17
N ILE A 193 8.60 8.73 13.14
CA ILE A 193 7.78 7.93 12.22
C ILE A 193 8.64 6.96 11.40
N GLU A 194 9.76 7.42 10.85
CA GLU A 194 10.65 6.57 10.04
C GLU A 194 11.31 5.50 10.91
N ALA A 195 11.90 5.89 12.05
CA ALA A 195 12.58 4.94 12.93
C ALA A 195 11.61 3.89 13.49
N SER A 196 10.42 4.30 13.93
CA SER A 196 9.42 3.38 14.48
C SER A 196 8.72 2.55 13.39
N GLY A 197 8.30 3.15 12.28
CA GLY A 197 7.62 2.45 11.20
C GLY A 197 8.50 1.42 10.52
N GLU A 198 9.76 1.76 10.21
CA GLU A 198 10.72 0.79 9.68
C GLU A 198 11.00 -0.34 10.67
N GLU A 199 11.18 -0.01 11.95
CA GLU A 199 11.53 -1.00 12.96
C GLU A 199 10.38 -2.00 13.16
N LEU A 200 9.14 -1.52 13.20
CA LEU A 200 7.96 -2.38 13.21
C LEU A 200 7.90 -3.26 11.96
N LEU A 201 8.15 -2.71 10.76
CA LEU A 201 8.20 -3.47 9.51
C LEU A 201 9.34 -4.50 9.45
N ARG A 202 10.42 -4.35 10.23
CA ARG A 202 11.46 -5.39 10.35
C ARG A 202 10.99 -6.56 11.23
N GLN A 203 10.13 -6.30 12.21
CA GLN A 203 9.64 -7.26 13.19
C GLN A 203 8.43 -8.08 12.71
N VAL A 204 7.79 -7.67 11.61
CA VAL A 204 6.63 -8.40 11.06
C VAL A 204 7.01 -9.76 10.49
N ASN A 205 6.09 -10.70 10.66
CA ASN A 205 6.18 -12.06 10.12
C ASN A 205 5.28 -12.23 8.89
N GLU A 206 5.21 -13.45 8.37
CA GLU A 206 4.39 -13.79 7.20
C GLU A 206 2.88 -13.59 7.44
N ALA A 207 2.38 -13.95 8.63
CA ALA A 207 0.97 -13.79 8.96
C ALA A 207 0.53 -12.32 9.02
N ASP A 208 1.40 -11.44 9.52
CA ASP A 208 1.15 -9.99 9.55
C ASP A 208 1.02 -9.42 8.13
N LEU A 209 1.89 -9.84 7.21
CA LEU A 209 1.85 -9.45 5.80
C LEU A 209 0.60 -10.01 5.10
N GLU A 210 0.29 -11.29 5.26
CA GLU A 210 -0.88 -11.88 4.62
C GLU A 210 -2.18 -11.24 5.11
N ASN A 211 -2.29 -10.94 6.42
CA ASN A 211 -3.41 -10.19 6.97
C ASN A 211 -3.52 -8.80 6.33
N ALA A 212 -2.40 -8.08 6.19
CA ALA A 212 -2.38 -6.77 5.52
C ALA A 212 -2.83 -6.84 4.06
N ARG A 213 -2.40 -7.86 3.32
CA ARG A 213 -2.85 -8.12 1.95
C ARG A 213 -4.34 -8.36 1.88
N LEU A 214 -4.88 -9.24 2.72
CA LEU A 214 -6.31 -9.54 2.77
C LEU A 214 -7.14 -8.29 3.12
N ARG A 215 -6.69 -7.49 4.09
CA ARG A 215 -7.33 -6.20 4.42
C ARG A 215 -7.30 -5.22 3.25
N HIS A 216 -6.17 -5.13 2.55
CA HIS A 216 -6.05 -4.28 1.37
C HIS A 216 -7.02 -4.70 0.26
N ILE A 217 -7.07 -6.00 -0.06
CA ILE A 217 -8.01 -6.56 -1.03
C ILE A 217 -9.46 -6.30 -0.61
N GLY A 218 -9.77 -6.49 0.68
CA GLY A 218 -11.10 -6.20 1.23
C GLY A 218 -11.47 -4.72 1.10
N HIS A 219 -10.54 -3.82 1.38
CA HIS A 219 -10.74 -2.38 1.24
C HIS A 219 -10.99 -1.99 -0.22
N VAL A 220 -10.15 -2.42 -1.15
CA VAL A 220 -10.34 -2.15 -2.59
C VAL A 220 -11.67 -2.74 -3.08
N SER A 221 -12.00 -3.96 -2.67
CA SER A 221 -13.27 -4.60 -3.01
C SER A 221 -14.46 -3.83 -2.46
N SER A 222 -14.38 -3.32 -1.23
CA SER A 222 -15.46 -2.53 -0.63
C SER A 222 -15.74 -1.25 -1.40
N LEU A 223 -14.70 -0.59 -1.94
CA LEU A 223 -14.85 0.58 -2.81
C LEU A 223 -15.51 0.20 -4.14
N ILE A 224 -15.11 -0.90 -4.76
CA ILE A 224 -15.70 -1.36 -6.03
C ILE A 224 -17.18 -1.75 -5.86
N TRP A 225 -17.54 -2.39 -4.74
CA TRP A 225 -18.90 -2.85 -4.47
C TRP A 225 -19.81 -1.79 -3.87
N ALA A 226 -19.27 -0.72 -3.28
CA ALA A 226 -20.06 0.34 -2.66
C ALA A 226 -21.14 0.93 -3.60
N PRO A 227 -20.86 1.27 -4.87
CA PRO A 227 -21.88 1.76 -5.80
C PRO A 227 -23.04 0.77 -6.02
N VAL A 228 -22.77 -0.54 -6.06
CA VAL A 228 -23.80 -1.56 -6.19
C VAL A 228 -24.68 -1.59 -4.94
N ILE A 229 -24.07 -1.52 -3.75
CA ILE A 229 -24.79 -1.46 -2.47
C ILE A 229 -25.67 -0.20 -2.41
N PHE A 230 -25.13 0.96 -2.82
CA PHE A 230 -25.90 2.22 -2.89
C PHE A 230 -27.08 2.13 -3.87
N ALA A 231 -26.87 1.56 -5.06
CA ALA A 231 -27.95 1.35 -6.02
C ALA A 231 -29.06 0.44 -5.46
N LEU A 232 -28.71 -0.61 -4.73
CA LEU A 232 -29.68 -1.48 -4.04
C LEU A 232 -30.45 -0.74 -2.94
N MET A 233 -29.87 0.31 -2.35
CA MET A 233 -30.52 1.19 -1.37
C MET A 233 -31.30 2.35 -2.03
N GLY A 234 -31.43 2.36 -3.35
CA GLY A 234 -32.16 3.39 -4.10
C GLY A 234 -31.35 4.67 -4.37
N VAL A 235 -30.04 4.66 -4.10
CA VAL A 235 -29.14 5.78 -4.43
C VAL A 235 -28.56 5.55 -5.82
N HIS A 236 -29.09 6.28 -6.81
CA HIS A 236 -28.70 6.15 -8.23
C HIS A 236 -27.90 7.37 -8.71
N ASP A 237 -26.78 7.64 -8.05
CA ASP A 237 -25.87 8.72 -8.42
C ASP A 237 -24.64 8.19 -9.16
N ASN A 238 -24.53 8.50 -10.44
CA ASN A 238 -23.40 8.11 -11.29
C ASN A 238 -22.08 8.74 -10.82
N SER A 239 -22.12 9.91 -10.16
CA SER A 239 -20.90 10.56 -9.65
C SER A 239 -20.25 9.73 -8.54
N LEU A 240 -21.04 9.07 -7.70
CA LEU A 240 -20.55 8.15 -6.67
C LEU A 240 -19.84 6.95 -7.30
N LEU A 241 -20.42 6.33 -8.34
CA LEU A 241 -19.79 5.23 -9.05
C LEU A 241 -18.41 5.62 -9.60
N VAL A 242 -18.31 6.80 -10.22
CA VAL A 242 -17.05 7.33 -10.75
C VAL A 242 -16.04 7.57 -9.61
N ALA A 243 -16.47 8.20 -8.52
CA ALA A 243 -15.62 8.51 -7.38
C ALA A 243 -15.07 7.24 -6.68
N PHE A 244 -15.93 6.25 -6.43
CA PHE A 244 -15.53 4.98 -5.81
C PHE A 244 -14.57 4.18 -6.68
N ASN A 245 -14.82 4.12 -8.00
CA ASN A 245 -13.88 3.50 -8.92
C ASN A 245 -12.55 4.25 -8.95
N ALA A 246 -12.56 5.58 -9.02
CA ALA A 246 -11.34 6.39 -8.98
C ALA A 246 -10.54 6.18 -7.68
N ALA A 247 -11.22 6.06 -6.54
CA ALA A 247 -10.59 5.73 -5.26
C ALA A 247 -9.97 4.33 -5.27
N ALA A 248 -10.69 3.31 -5.74
CA ALA A 248 -10.19 1.95 -5.87
C ALA A 248 -8.95 1.89 -6.79
N PHE A 249 -8.98 2.55 -7.95
CA PHE A 249 -7.82 2.66 -8.84
C PHE A 249 -6.66 3.41 -8.21
N SER A 250 -6.93 4.45 -7.42
CA SER A 250 -5.90 5.22 -6.73
C SER A 250 -5.17 4.36 -5.68
N LEU A 251 -5.87 3.48 -4.96
CA LEU A 251 -5.25 2.55 -4.02
C LEU A 251 -4.34 1.52 -4.70
N MET A 252 -4.52 1.27 -6.00
CA MET A 252 -3.65 0.41 -6.80
C MET A 252 -2.44 1.14 -7.38
N ARG A 253 -2.36 2.48 -7.25
CA ARG A 253 -1.16 3.22 -7.64
C ARG A 253 0.00 2.88 -6.70
N PRO A 254 1.25 2.80 -7.18
CA PRO A 254 2.38 2.26 -6.40
C PRO A 254 2.60 2.94 -5.04
N GLU A 255 2.53 4.27 -5.00
CA GLU A 255 2.78 5.02 -3.76
C GLU A 255 1.71 4.75 -2.71
N TRP A 256 0.44 4.79 -3.11
CA TRP A 256 -0.70 4.50 -2.24
C TRP A 256 -0.73 3.04 -1.82
N LEU A 257 -0.41 2.12 -2.73
CA LEU A 257 -0.29 0.69 -2.43
C LEU A 257 0.74 0.45 -1.34
N VAL A 258 1.95 1.00 -1.48
CA VAL A 258 3.04 0.86 -0.50
C VAL A 258 2.63 1.46 0.85
N HIS A 259 2.07 2.67 0.85
CA HIS A 259 1.64 3.33 2.09
C HIS A 259 0.56 2.53 2.82
N ASN A 260 -0.46 2.07 2.09
CA ASN A 260 -1.57 1.31 2.63
C ASN A 260 -1.10 -0.05 3.16
N LEU A 261 -0.31 -0.80 2.38
CA LEU A 261 0.26 -2.07 2.82
C LEU A 261 1.15 -1.91 4.06
N ALA A 262 2.00 -0.89 4.12
CA ALA A 262 2.84 -0.63 5.29
C ALA A 262 1.99 -0.38 6.54
N SER A 263 0.98 0.48 6.41
CA SER A 263 0.06 0.82 7.51
C SER A 263 -0.72 -0.40 8.00
N LEU A 264 -1.29 -1.18 7.09
CA LEU A 264 -2.03 -2.40 7.42
C LEU A 264 -1.13 -3.49 8.02
N THR A 265 0.12 -3.60 7.56
CA THR A 265 1.11 -4.54 8.10
C THR A 265 1.50 -4.18 9.54
N ILE A 266 1.73 -2.90 9.80
CA ILE A 266 2.03 -2.39 11.15
C ILE A 266 0.83 -2.61 12.08
N SER A 267 -0.39 -2.36 11.59
CA SER A 267 -1.64 -2.61 12.34
C SER A 267 -1.78 -4.09 12.69
N ALA A 268 -1.61 -5.00 11.72
CA ALA A 268 -1.68 -6.44 11.95
C ALA A 268 -0.64 -6.92 12.98
N TYR A 269 0.61 -6.44 12.87
CA TYR A 269 1.67 -6.73 13.84
C TYR A 269 1.27 -6.34 15.26
N ARG A 270 0.72 -5.14 15.43
CA ARG A 270 0.32 -4.61 16.75
C ARG A 270 -0.82 -5.37 17.37
N GLU A 271 -1.82 -5.74 16.59
CA GLU A 271 -2.92 -6.58 17.05
C GLU A 271 -2.41 -7.94 17.53
N ARG A 272 -1.47 -8.54 16.80
CA ARG A 272 -0.83 -9.80 17.19
C ARG A 272 -0.02 -9.67 18.48
N VAL A 273 0.78 -8.62 18.64
CA VAL A 273 1.55 -8.41 19.87
C VAL A 273 0.62 -8.19 21.07
N SER A 274 -0.43 -7.39 20.88
CA SER A 274 -1.44 -7.12 21.92
C SER A 274 -2.17 -8.40 22.36
N SER A 275 -2.51 -9.28 21.43
CA SER A 275 -3.19 -10.55 21.77
C SER A 275 -2.27 -11.52 22.53
N ILE A 276 -0.96 -11.52 22.23
CA ILE A 276 0.04 -12.28 23.00
C ILE A 276 0.18 -11.72 24.42
N GLU A 277 0.12 -10.41 24.60
CA GLU A 277 0.20 -9.79 25.93
C GLU A 277 -1.04 -10.04 26.78
N GLN A 278 -2.24 -10.00 26.18
CA GLN A 278 -3.49 -10.31 26.89
C GLN A 278 -3.61 -11.78 27.31
N THR A 279 -2.91 -12.69 26.63
CA THR A 279 -2.91 -14.12 26.95
C THR A 279 -1.83 -14.51 27.95
N LYS A 280 -0.89 -13.61 28.31
CA LYS A 280 0.03 -13.87 29.41
C LYS A 280 -0.80 -14.01 30.69
N PRO A 281 -0.69 -15.13 31.43
CA PRO A 281 -1.39 -15.27 32.70
C PRO A 281 -1.02 -14.06 33.56
N LYS A 282 -2.03 -13.36 34.10
CA LYS A 282 -1.79 -12.37 35.15
C LYS A 282 -0.95 -13.11 36.19
N GLY A 283 0.30 -12.68 36.38
CA GLY A 283 1.17 -13.27 37.38
C GLY A 283 0.40 -13.38 38.70
N PRO A 284 0.68 -14.40 39.54
CA PRO A 284 -0.05 -14.59 40.79
C PRO A 284 -0.17 -13.22 41.45
N ALA A 285 -1.42 -12.79 41.70
CA ALA A 285 -1.67 -11.51 42.37
C ALA A 285 -0.79 -11.57 43.60
N GLY A 286 0.29 -10.77 43.62
CA GLY A 286 1.26 -10.83 44.70
C GLY A 286 0.45 -10.63 45.96
N ASP A 287 0.37 -11.67 46.80
CA ASP A 287 -0.25 -11.58 48.10
C ASP A 287 0.48 -10.45 48.80
N ASP A 288 -0.18 -9.30 48.86
CA ASP A 288 0.34 -8.06 49.40
C ASP A 288 0.63 -8.33 50.89
N PRO A 289 1.88 -8.49 51.32
CA PRO A 289 2.20 -8.94 52.67
C PRO A 289 2.06 -7.79 53.69
N SER A 290 1.36 -6.71 53.34
CA SER A 290 1.19 -5.51 54.15
C SER A 290 0.05 -5.60 55.18
N GLY A 291 -0.64 -6.74 55.28
CA GLY A 291 -1.62 -7.02 56.34
C GLY A 291 -1.01 -7.59 57.62
N GLY A 292 -0.07 -6.90 58.25
CA GLY A 292 0.49 -7.34 59.54
C GLY A 292 1.21 -6.23 60.31
N GLY A 293 0.55 -5.68 61.34
CA GLY A 293 1.14 -4.81 62.35
C GLY A 293 0.29 -3.60 62.70
#